data_AF-M4XZZ9-F1
#
_entry.id   AF-M4XZZ9-F1
#
_cell.length_a   1.000
_cell.length_b   1.000
_cell.length_c   1.000
_cell.angle_alpha   90.00
_cell.angle_beta   90.00
_cell.angle_gamma   90.00
#
_symmetry.space_group_name_H-M   'P 1'
#
loop_
_entity.id
_entity.type
_entity.pdbx_description
1 polymer ?
#
loop_
_entity_poly.entity_id
_entity_poly.type
_entity_poly.pdbx_seq_one_letter_code
_entity_poly.pdbx_strand_id
1 'polypeptide(L)' 'IIHQDGYSLEECLEFIAIIYGNTLQSILAIVRAMTTLNIQYGDSARQDDARKLMHMADTIEEGTMPKEMSDIIQRLWK' A
#
# COMPACT_ATOMS: atom_id res chain seq x y z
N ILE A 1 14.10 -20.06 5.40
CA ILE A 1 14.87 -19.35 4.35
C ILE A 1 16.32 -19.77 4.56
N ILE A 2 16.82 -20.66 3.71
CA ILE A 2 18.18 -21.21 3.85
C ILE A 2 19.09 -20.30 3.02
N HIS A 3 19.42 -19.14 3.57
CA HIS A 3 20.53 -18.30 3.09
C HIS A 3 21.59 -18.39 4.17
N GLN A 4 22.77 -18.90 3.83
CA GLN A 4 23.79 -19.33 4.80
C GLN A 4 24.37 -18.16 5.64
N ASP A 5 24.25 -16.92 5.14
CA ASP A 5 24.78 -15.70 5.75
C ASP A 5 23.75 -14.54 5.85
N GLY A 6 22.47 -14.81 5.59
CA GLY A 6 21.42 -13.77 5.53
C GLY A 6 21.48 -12.90 4.26
N TYR A 7 20.71 -11.81 4.23
CA TYR A 7 20.71 -10.82 3.15
C TYR A 7 21.69 -9.69 3.47
N SER A 8 22.44 -9.26 2.46
CA SER A 8 23.26 -8.05 2.52
C SER A 8 22.41 -6.78 2.56
N LEU A 9 23.02 -5.65 2.94
CA LEU A 9 22.34 -4.36 2.95
C LEU A 9 21.87 -3.96 1.54
N GLU A 10 22.67 -4.23 0.51
CA GLU A 10 22.32 -3.94 -0.88
C GLU A 10 21.08 -4.72 -1.32
N GLU A 11 21.05 -6.03 -1.05
CA GLU A 11 19.85 -6.86 -1.32
C GLU A 11 18.62 -6.37 -0.57
N CYS A 12 18.78 -5.98 0.70
CA CYS A 12 17.69 -5.40 1.49
C CYS A 12 17.15 -4.10 0.86
N LEU A 13 18.01 -3.24 0.32
CA LEU A 13 17.60 -2.00 -0.34
C LEU A 13 16.82 -2.28 -1.63
N GLU A 14 17.21 -3.31 -2.40
CA GLU A 14 16.47 -3.74 -3.59
C GLU A 14 15.06 -4.25 -3.25
N PHE A 15 14.88 -4.87 -2.08
CA PHE A 15 13.57 -5.33 -1.63
C PHE A 15 12.62 -4.20 -1.19
N ILE A 16 13.12 -3.00 -0.86
CA ILE A 16 12.27 -1.91 -0.37
C ILE A 16 11.18 -1.56 -1.38
N ALA A 17 11.57 -1.38 -2.65
CA ALA A 17 10.62 -1.04 -3.71
C ALA A 17 9.57 -2.14 -3.92
N ILE A 18 9.99 -3.40 -3.84
CA ILE A 18 9.11 -4.57 -3.96
C ILE A 18 8.11 -4.62 -2.79
N ILE A 19 8.58 -4.39 -1.57
CA ILE A 19 7.73 -4.37 -0.36
C ILE A 19 6.69 -3.26 -0.46
N TYR A 20 7.10 -2.06 -0.89
CA TYR A 20 6.17 -0.93 -1.09
C TYR A 20 5.15 -1.21 -2.19
N GLY A 21 5.60 -1.76 -3.33
CA GLY A 21 4.71 -2.17 -4.43
C GLY A 21 3.67 -3.20 -3.97
N ASN A 22 4.11 -4.26 -3.28
CA ASN A 22 3.21 -5.29 -2.77
C ASN A 22 2.20 -4.74 -1.76
N THR A 23 2.66 -3.85 -0.86
CA THR A 23 1.80 -3.22 0.14
C THR A 23 0.72 -2.37 -0.54
N LEU A 24 1.10 -1.54 -1.51
CA LEU A 24 0.19 -0.67 -2.25
C LEU A 24 -0.80 -1.47 -3.10
N GLN A 25 -0.33 -2.47 -3.85
CA GLN A 25 -1.21 -3.32 -4.67
C GLN A 25 -2.23 -4.07 -3.81
N SER A 26 -1.81 -4.58 -2.64
CA SER A 26 -2.69 -5.31 -1.72
C SER A 26 -3.84 -4.44 -1.22
N ILE A 27 -3.55 -3.21 -0.76
CA ILE A 27 -4.60 -2.32 -0.26
C ILE A 27 -5.51 -1.80 -1.39
N LEU A 28 -4.97 -1.53 -2.58
CA LEU A 28 -5.78 -1.14 -3.74
C LEU A 28 -6.73 -2.26 -4.17
N ALA A 29 -6.27 -3.52 -4.13
CA ALA A 29 -7.11 -4.67 -4.40
C ALA A 29 -8.29 -4.75 -3.41
N ILE A 30 -8.05 -4.51 -2.11
CA ILE A 30 -9.10 -4.47 -1.09
C ILE A 30 -10.10 -3.34 -1.36
N VAL A 31 -9.62 -2.11 -1.60
CA VAL A 31 -10.46 -0.93 -1.88
C VAL A 31 -11.36 -1.16 -3.10
N ARG A 32 -10.81 -1.76 -4.16
CA ARG A 32 -11.56 -2.12 -5.37
C ARG A 32 -12.61 -3.20 -5.05
N ALA A 33 -12.23 -4.24 -4.30
CA ALA A 33 -13.14 -5.31 -3.91
C ALA A 33 -14.30 -4.81 -3.05
N MET A 34 -14.06 -3.88 -2.11
CA MET A 34 -15.13 -3.25 -1.33
C MET A 34 -16.16 -2.56 -2.22
N THR A 35 -15.71 -1.86 -3.26
CA THR A 35 -16.59 -1.23 -4.26
C THR A 35 -17.38 -2.29 -5.04
N THR A 36 -16.71 -3.34 -5.52
CA THR A 36 -17.35 -4.44 -6.28
C THR A 36 -18.39 -5.20 -5.45
N LEU A 37 -18.12 -5.42 -4.16
CA LEU A 37 -18.99 -6.14 -3.24
C LEU A 37 -20.00 -5.23 -2.52
N ASN A 38 -19.98 -3.93 -2.83
CA ASN A 38 -20.81 -2.91 -2.18
C ASN A 38 -20.68 -2.89 -0.64
N ILE A 39 -19.47 -3.12 -0.15
CA ILE A 39 -19.12 -3.03 1.28
C ILE A 39 -18.80 -1.57 1.59
N GLN A 40 -19.57 -0.99 2.51
CA GLN A 40 -19.38 0.38 2.96
C GLN A 40 -18.23 0.48 3.96
N TYR A 41 -17.55 1.63 3.97
CA TYR A 41 -16.58 1.94 5.02
C TYR A 41 -17.29 2.19 6.36
N GLY A 42 -16.64 1.83 7.46
CA GLY A 42 -17.17 2.07 8.80
C GLY A 42 -17.20 3.55 9.21
N ASP A 43 -16.37 4.39 8.57
CA ASP A 43 -16.31 5.84 8.74
C ASP A 43 -16.29 6.50 7.37
N SER A 44 -17.13 7.52 7.16
CA SER A 44 -17.23 8.26 5.89
C SER A 44 -15.91 8.92 5.50
N ALA A 45 -15.07 9.32 6.46
CA ALA A 45 -13.75 9.88 6.18
C ALA A 45 -12.80 8.87 5.51
N ARG A 46 -13.04 7.55 5.66
CA ARG A 46 -12.25 6.51 4.97
C ARG A 46 -12.55 6.45 3.48
N GLN A 47 -13.73 6.89 3.04
CA GLN A 47 -14.05 6.96 1.62
C GLN A 47 -13.17 8.00 0.90
N ASP A 48 -12.93 9.14 1.54
CA ASP A 48 -12.03 10.17 1.00
C ASP A 48 -10.56 9.72 1.04
N ASP A 49 -10.14 9.03 2.12
CA ASP A 49 -8.83 8.38 2.19
C ASP A 49 -8.62 7.37 1.04
N ALA A 50 -9.61 6.54 0.72
CA ALA A 50 -9.54 5.57 -0.37
C ALA A 50 -9.43 6.23 -1.75
N ARG A 51 -10.17 7.32 -1.99
CA ARG A 51 -10.06 8.11 -3.23
C ARG A 51 -8.69 8.74 -3.37
N LYS A 52 -8.18 9.32 -2.29
CA LYS A 52 -6.86 9.93 -2.25
C LYS A 52 -5.76 8.90 -2.49
N LEU A 53 -5.87 7.71 -1.89
CA LEU A 53 -4.94 6.61 -2.12
C LEU A 53 -4.88 6.19 -3.59
N MET A 54 -6.04 6.03 -4.24
CA MET A 54 -6.09 5.68 -5.66
C MET A 54 -5.42 6.74 -6.53
N HIS A 55 -5.71 8.03 -6.29
CA HIS A 55 -5.08 9.12 -7.02
C HIS A 55 -3.54 9.18 -6.80
N MET A 56 -3.10 8.95 -5.57
CA MET A 56 -1.69 8.88 -5.22
C MET A 56 -1.01 7.70 -5.91
N ALA A 57 -1.66 6.55 -6.02
CA ALA A 57 -1.12 5.38 -6.71
C ALA A 57 -0.91 5.61 -8.22
N ASP A 58 -1.75 6.44 -8.87
CA ASP A 58 -1.61 6.76 -10.29
C ASP A 58 -0.54 7.84 -10.57
N THR A 59 -0.14 8.62 -9.56
CA THR A 59 0.72 9.81 -9.73
C THR A 59 2.12 9.65 -9.16
N ILE A 60 2.29 8.76 -8.19
CA ILE A 60 3.56 8.52 -7.51
C ILE A 60 4.37 7.45 -8.24
N GLU A 61 5.69 7.63 -8.25
CA GLU A 61 6.64 6.68 -8.82
C GLU A 61 6.52 5.30 -8.16
N GLU A 62 6.43 4.26 -8.99
CA GLU A 62 6.35 2.88 -8.55
C GLU A 62 7.55 2.52 -7.67
N GLY A 63 7.30 1.79 -6.58
CA GLY A 63 8.33 1.41 -5.63
C GLY A 63 8.68 2.48 -4.59
N THR A 64 7.95 3.60 -4.55
CA THR A 64 8.06 4.60 -3.46
C THR A 64 6.84 4.61 -2.56
N MET A 65 7.02 5.01 -1.30
CA MET A 65 5.92 5.16 -0.35
C MET A 65 6.10 6.42 0.50
N PRO A 66 5.59 7.57 0.02
CA PRO A 66 5.61 8.80 0.79
C PRO A 66 4.84 8.66 2.11
N LYS A 67 5.25 9.42 3.13
CA LYS A 67 4.64 9.37 4.47
C LYS A 67 3.12 9.51 4.43
N GLU A 68 2.62 10.45 3.64
CA GLU A 68 1.18 10.66 3.46
C GLU A 68 0.44 9.42 2.93
N MET A 69 1.04 8.68 1.99
CA MET A 69 0.49 7.42 1.49
C MET A 69 0.46 6.37 2.60
N SER A 70 1.56 6.22 3.35
CA SER A 70 1.62 5.26 4.46
C SER A 70 0.60 5.57 5.56
N ASP A 71 0.37 6.85 5.86
CA ASP A 71 -0.61 7.28 6.86
C ASP A 71 -2.05 6.98 6.40
N ILE A 72 -2.33 7.14 5.10
CA ILE A 72 -3.62 6.76 4.51
C ILE A 72 -3.84 5.25 4.59
N ILE A 73 -2.84 4.45 4.21
CA ILE A 73 -2.92 2.98 4.27
C ILE A 73 -3.19 2.52 5.71
N GLN A 74 -2.49 3.09 6.69
CA GLN A 74 -2.73 2.78 8.11
C GLN A 74 -4.13 3.15 8.59
N ARG A 75 -4.72 4.27 8.11
CA ARG A 75 -6.09 4.64 8.45
C ARG A 75 -7.13 3.72 7.83
N LEU A 76 -6.88 3.23 6.62
CA LEU A 76 -7.77 2.30 5.92
C LEU A 76 -7.72 0.87 6.49
N TRP A 77 -6.61 0.48 7.12
CA TRP A 77 -6.43 -0.85 7.70
C TRP A 77 -7.03 -1.02 9.10
N LYS A 78 -7.30 0.07 9.82
CA LYS A 78 -7.92 0.05 11.15
C LYS A 78 -9.42 -0.24 11.06
#